data_AF-A0AAD8GL00-F1
#
_entry.id   AF-A0AAD8GL00-F1
#
_cell.length_a   1.000
_cell.length_b   1.000
_cell.length_c   1.000
_cell.angle_alpha   90.00
_cell.angle_beta   90.00
_cell.angle_gamma   90.00
#
_symmetry.space_group_name_H-M   'P 1'
#
loop_
_entity.id
_entity.type
_entity.pdbx_description
1 polymer ?
#
loop_
_entity_poly.entity_id
_entity_poly.type
_entity_poly.pdbx_seq_one_letter_code
_entity_poly.pdbx_strand_id
1 'polypeptide(L)'
;MKMILLVVVLAFHWPVLRALFTVEMTKTLYLAEFGNTVKMECRFPTGGSLDSINVYWHRMLSNGSEYDVYTLLNGNQDLQSQHPEYKGRAHMKPDLLRKGRAELEISNVKISDSGSYRCLIKMGGADYKQATLSVKAPYRIKTHVKELHKNADHKDAELSCESEGYPPVQVLWRDGNDQDLSKKASSKHSVTADQLFHISSLLIVNASSNNTYHCILWNETMEETYNASLRIPADIKTVDPPTADGLSSNAYWAAVVIVLMTIVTAGVIILMWKKKIKCSQLRAMLRPYLNEANEVHINEDDVMGKLNH
;
A
#
# COMPACT_ATOMS: atom_id res chain seq x y z
N MET A 1 12.97 -83.57 -2.44
CA MET A 1 13.21 -83.24 -1.01
C MET A 1 13.90 -81.88 -0.80
N LYS A 2 14.97 -81.54 -1.53
CA LYS A 2 15.65 -80.22 -1.42
C LYS A 2 14.78 -78.99 -1.75
N MET A 3 13.86 -79.12 -2.72
CA MET A 3 12.99 -78.01 -3.14
C MET A 3 11.88 -77.70 -2.12
N ILE A 4 11.36 -78.72 -1.43
CA ILE A 4 10.34 -78.57 -0.37
C ILE A 4 10.98 -77.93 0.88
N LEU A 5 12.22 -78.31 1.21
CA LEU A 5 12.98 -77.69 2.30
C LEU A 5 13.21 -76.19 2.05
N LEU A 6 13.51 -75.79 0.81
CA LEU A 6 13.69 -74.38 0.45
C LEU A 6 12.41 -73.55 0.59
N VAL A 7 11.25 -74.11 0.19
CA VAL A 7 9.95 -73.45 0.31
C VAL A 7 9.51 -73.36 1.78
N VAL A 8 9.76 -74.39 2.59
CA VAL A 8 9.47 -74.37 4.04
C VAL A 8 10.38 -73.37 4.76
N VAL A 9 11.66 -73.28 4.40
CA VAL A 9 12.61 -72.30 4.95
C VAL A 9 12.18 -70.88 4.57
N LEU A 10 11.82 -70.62 3.30
CA LEU A 10 11.28 -69.32 2.86
C LEU A 10 9.95 -68.97 3.52
N ALA A 11 9.07 -69.95 3.76
CA ALA A 11 7.80 -69.76 4.46
C ALA A 11 7.98 -69.52 5.97
N PHE A 12 9.01 -70.10 6.61
CA PHE A 12 9.39 -69.83 7.99
C PHE A 12 10.15 -68.50 8.17
N HIS A 13 10.71 -67.93 7.10
CA HIS A 13 11.30 -66.59 7.10
C HIS A 13 10.32 -65.49 6.69
N TRP A 14 9.17 -65.85 6.12
CA TRP A 14 8.07 -64.94 5.81
C TRP A 14 7.52 -64.14 7.03
N PRO A 15 7.48 -64.66 8.28
CA PRO A 15 7.01 -63.90 9.44
C PRO A 15 8.01 -62.84 9.94
N VAL A 16 9.20 -62.73 9.33
CA VAL A 16 10.28 -61.84 9.83
C VAL A 16 10.18 -60.41 9.28
N LEU A 17 9.30 -60.13 8.31
CA LEU A 17 8.99 -58.76 7.92
C LEU A 17 8.00 -58.10 8.90
N ARG A 18 8.44 -57.84 10.14
CA ARG A 18 7.85 -56.73 10.87
C ARG A 18 8.16 -55.47 10.05
N ALA A 19 7.12 -54.74 9.63
CA ALA A 19 7.32 -53.44 8.99
C ALA A 19 8.18 -52.57 9.92
N LEU A 20 9.33 -52.13 9.42
CA LEU A 20 10.22 -51.25 10.17
C LEU A 20 9.50 -49.91 10.41
N PHE A 21 9.73 -49.31 11.57
CA PHE A 21 9.26 -47.96 11.82
C PHE A 21 10.02 -47.00 10.88
N THR A 22 9.33 -46.44 9.90
CA THR A 22 9.91 -45.54 8.90
C THR A 22 9.22 -44.19 8.91
N VAL A 23 10.00 -43.14 8.88
CA VAL A 23 9.52 -41.77 8.66
C VAL A 23 9.66 -41.46 7.18
N GLU A 24 8.67 -40.76 6.63
CA GLU A 24 8.65 -40.30 5.25
C GLU A 24 8.40 -38.80 5.19
N MET A 25 9.13 -38.07 4.36
CA MET A 25 8.78 -36.68 4.05
C MET A 25 7.74 -36.65 2.94
N THR A 26 6.71 -35.81 3.07
CA THR A 26 5.68 -35.70 2.02
C THR A 26 6.21 -35.04 0.73
N LYS A 27 7.24 -34.21 0.85
CA LYS A 27 7.98 -33.59 -0.26
C LYS A 27 9.46 -33.54 0.08
N THR A 28 10.30 -33.61 -0.94
CA THR A 28 11.75 -33.39 -0.81
C THR A 28 12.12 -31.91 -0.91
N LEU A 29 11.26 -31.09 -1.54
CA LEU A 29 11.40 -29.64 -1.67
C LEU A 29 10.09 -28.93 -1.31
N TYR A 30 10.20 -27.92 -0.46
CA TYR A 30 9.14 -26.99 -0.12
C TYR A 30 9.53 -25.60 -0.60
N LEU A 31 8.59 -24.94 -1.27
CA LEU A 31 8.75 -23.56 -1.71
C LEU A 31 7.93 -22.65 -0.79
N ALA A 32 8.53 -21.53 -0.39
CA ALA A 32 7.87 -20.52 0.41
C ALA A 32 8.17 -19.13 -0.13
N GLU A 33 7.22 -18.22 0.02
CA GLU A 33 7.45 -16.81 -0.22
C GLU A 33 7.84 -16.11 1.09
N PHE A 34 8.73 -15.13 1.00
CA PHE A 34 9.12 -14.26 2.11
C PHE A 34 7.89 -13.63 2.77
N GLY A 35 7.85 -13.63 4.10
CA GLY A 35 6.75 -13.10 4.91
C GLY A 35 5.53 -14.04 5.02
N ASN A 36 5.40 -15.04 4.15
CA ASN A 36 4.29 -16.00 4.19
C ASN A 36 4.55 -17.11 5.22
N THR A 37 3.65 -18.10 5.25
CA THR A 37 3.75 -19.28 6.13
C THR A 37 4.01 -20.53 5.29
N VAL A 38 4.94 -21.38 5.74
CA VAL A 38 5.22 -22.69 5.14
C VAL A 38 4.84 -23.81 6.09
N LYS A 39 4.38 -24.93 5.51
CA LYS A 39 4.05 -26.16 6.25
C LYS A 39 4.86 -27.32 5.69
N MET A 40 5.71 -27.91 6.53
CA MET A 40 6.51 -29.07 6.21
C MET A 40 5.99 -30.28 6.98
N GLU A 41 5.81 -31.40 6.30
CA GLU A 41 5.21 -32.58 6.90
C GLU A 41 6.05 -33.82 6.66
N CYS A 42 6.27 -34.55 7.75
CA CYS A 42 6.66 -35.95 7.74
C CYS A 42 5.50 -36.84 8.22
N ARG A 43 5.49 -38.07 7.70
CA ARG A 43 4.54 -39.13 8.03
C ARG A 43 5.24 -40.29 8.71
N PHE A 44 4.52 -40.96 9.59
CA PHE A 44 5.00 -42.13 10.32
C PHE A 44 3.86 -43.13 10.57
N PRO A 45 4.18 -44.42 10.73
CA PRO A 45 3.19 -45.44 11.08
C PRO A 45 2.44 -45.10 12.36
N THR A 46 1.11 -45.23 12.32
CA THR A 46 0.26 -45.10 13.51
C THR A 46 0.14 -46.46 14.21
N GLY A 47 -0.02 -46.46 15.54
CA GLY A 47 -0.14 -47.70 16.33
C GLY A 47 0.69 -47.75 17.62
N GLY A 48 1.54 -46.76 17.86
CA GLY A 48 2.23 -46.56 19.14
C GLY A 48 1.48 -45.59 20.08
N SER A 49 1.92 -45.53 21.34
CA SER A 49 1.42 -44.54 22.30
C SER A 49 1.97 -43.15 21.97
N LEU A 50 1.07 -42.17 21.83
CA LEU A 50 1.44 -40.77 21.63
C LEU A 50 1.89 -40.08 22.93
N ASP A 51 1.61 -40.67 24.10
CA ASP A 51 2.02 -40.08 25.38
C ASP A 51 3.54 -40.15 25.58
N SER A 52 4.20 -41.07 24.87
CA SER A 52 5.66 -41.25 24.89
C SER A 52 6.32 -40.91 23.56
N ILE A 53 5.62 -40.20 22.65
CA ILE A 53 6.21 -39.82 21.36
C ILE A 53 7.18 -38.65 21.54
N ASN A 54 8.33 -38.76 20.90
CA ASN A 54 9.24 -37.63 20.71
C ASN A 54 9.29 -37.25 19.24
N VAL A 55 9.14 -35.95 18.96
CA VAL A 55 9.22 -35.39 17.60
C VAL A 55 10.21 -34.25 17.63
N TYR A 56 11.17 -34.30 16.70
CA TYR A 56 12.18 -33.28 16.56
C TYR A 56 12.18 -32.76 15.13
N TRP A 57 12.09 -31.45 15.00
CA TRP A 57 12.39 -30.74 13.77
C TRP A 57 13.70 -29.99 13.95
N HIS A 58 14.73 -30.41 13.25
CA HIS A 58 16.03 -29.74 13.26
C HIS A 58 16.25 -28.99 11.95
N ARG A 59 16.96 -27.86 12.04
CA ARG A 59 17.59 -27.25 10.87
C ARG A 59 19.02 -27.77 10.73
N MET A 60 19.33 -28.28 9.55
CA MET A 60 20.66 -28.78 9.19
C MET A 60 21.44 -27.68 8.49
N LEU A 61 22.60 -27.30 9.04
CA LEU A 61 23.50 -26.34 8.45
C LEU A 61 24.53 -27.04 7.55
N SER A 62 25.06 -26.31 6.57
CA SER A 62 26.03 -26.83 5.60
C SER A 62 27.36 -27.27 6.23
N ASN A 63 27.72 -26.70 7.39
CA ASN A 63 28.89 -27.07 8.16
C ASN A 63 28.68 -28.34 9.03
N GLY A 64 27.53 -29.01 8.90
CA GLY A 64 27.18 -30.22 9.65
C GLY A 64 26.58 -29.98 11.04
N SER A 65 26.54 -28.74 11.52
CA SER A 65 25.83 -28.41 12.76
C SER A 65 24.31 -28.41 12.57
N GLU A 66 23.58 -28.59 13.67
CA GLU A 66 22.12 -28.56 13.68
C GLU A 66 21.62 -27.84 14.94
N TYR A 67 20.39 -27.33 14.87
CA TYR A 67 19.70 -26.78 16.02
C TYR A 67 18.19 -27.02 15.94
N ASP A 68 17.53 -26.94 17.09
CA ASP A 68 16.12 -27.26 17.25
C ASP A 68 15.21 -26.13 16.73
N VAL A 69 14.42 -26.45 15.71
CA VAL A 69 13.35 -25.59 15.20
C VAL A 69 12.09 -25.79 16.03
N TYR A 70 11.80 -27.04 16.40
CA TYR A 70 10.69 -27.41 17.25
C TYR A 70 10.95 -28.78 17.90
N THR A 71 10.59 -28.91 19.18
CA THR A 71 10.78 -30.13 19.96
C THR A 71 9.50 -30.52 20.68
N LEU A 72 9.11 -31.79 20.56
CA LEU A 72 8.08 -32.45 21.35
C LEU A 72 8.72 -33.59 22.13
N LEU A 73 8.59 -33.59 23.46
CA LEU A 73 9.08 -34.63 24.35
C LEU A 73 7.91 -35.25 25.12
N ASN A 74 7.78 -36.57 25.06
CA ASN A 74 6.73 -37.33 25.74
C ASN A 74 5.35 -36.70 25.49
N GLY A 75 5.03 -36.43 24.22
CA GLY A 75 3.76 -35.81 23.82
C GLY A 75 3.61 -34.31 24.14
N ASN A 76 4.54 -33.69 24.85
CA ASN A 76 4.46 -32.30 25.29
C ASN A 76 5.46 -31.40 24.55
N GLN A 77 5.05 -30.17 24.24
CA GLN A 77 5.92 -29.20 23.59
C GLN A 77 7.02 -28.72 24.54
N ASP A 78 8.26 -28.73 24.06
CA ASP A 78 9.40 -28.10 24.72
C ASP A 78 9.73 -26.76 24.05
N LEU A 79 9.44 -25.68 24.77
CA LEU A 79 9.70 -24.30 24.31
C LEU A 79 11.10 -23.80 24.67
N GLN A 80 11.83 -24.49 25.55
CA GLN A 80 13.13 -24.03 26.04
C GLN A 80 14.25 -24.31 25.04
N SER A 81 14.21 -25.48 24.41
CA SER A 81 15.20 -25.90 23.40
C SER A 81 15.08 -25.16 22.07
N GLN A 82 13.92 -24.55 21.78
CA GLN A 82 13.68 -23.87 20.51
C GLN A 82 14.68 -22.74 20.25
N HIS A 83 15.35 -22.80 19.09
CA HIS A 83 16.33 -21.81 18.68
C HIS A 83 15.73 -20.40 18.61
N PRO A 84 16.45 -19.33 19.06
CA PRO A 84 15.91 -17.97 19.11
C PRO A 84 15.32 -17.47 17.79
N GLU A 85 15.88 -17.87 16.65
CA GLU A 85 15.37 -17.49 15.33
C GLU A 85 13.95 -18.01 15.04
N TYR A 86 13.50 -19.07 15.72
CA TYR A 86 12.22 -19.74 15.47
C TYR A 86 11.19 -19.51 16.58
N LYS A 87 11.60 -18.90 17.70
CA LYS A 87 10.70 -18.57 18.81
C LYS A 87 9.53 -17.72 18.35
N GLY A 88 8.32 -18.14 18.71
CA GLY A 88 7.07 -17.44 18.38
C GLY A 88 6.55 -17.67 16.96
N ARG A 89 7.34 -18.25 16.05
CA ARG A 89 6.94 -18.41 14.65
C ARG A 89 6.89 -19.85 14.15
N ALA A 90 7.57 -20.79 14.81
CA ALA A 90 7.55 -22.20 14.46
C ALA A 90 6.75 -23.02 15.47
N HIS A 91 5.74 -23.74 14.99
CA HIS A 91 4.80 -24.50 15.80
C HIS A 91 4.41 -25.79 15.09
N MET A 92 3.99 -26.81 15.84
CA MET A 92 3.42 -28.04 15.29
C MET A 92 1.96 -28.14 15.71
N LYS A 93 1.13 -28.85 14.93
CA LYS A 93 -0.26 -29.18 15.31
C LYS A 93 -0.31 -30.58 15.93
N PRO A 94 -0.42 -30.71 17.27
CA PRO A 94 -0.35 -32.02 17.94
C PRO A 94 -1.50 -32.95 17.53
N ASP A 95 -2.66 -32.41 17.16
CA ASP A 95 -3.83 -33.19 16.71
C ASP A 95 -3.56 -34.04 15.47
N LEU A 96 -2.59 -33.63 14.64
CA LEU A 96 -2.21 -34.37 13.42
C LEU A 96 -1.39 -35.62 13.74
N LEU A 97 -0.77 -35.71 14.92
CA LEU A 97 0.01 -36.88 15.34
C LEU A 97 -0.86 -38.15 15.42
N ARG A 98 -2.14 -38.02 15.80
CA ARG A 98 -3.12 -39.12 15.80
C ARG A 98 -3.34 -39.72 14.42
N LYS A 99 -3.04 -38.96 13.36
CA LYS A 99 -3.13 -39.38 11.96
C LYS A 99 -1.75 -39.76 11.39
N GLY A 100 -0.72 -39.89 12.24
CA GLY A 100 0.64 -40.21 11.81
C GLY A 100 1.31 -39.07 11.05
N ARG A 101 0.92 -37.81 11.32
CA ARG A 101 1.42 -36.62 10.63
C ARG A 101 2.07 -35.67 11.63
N ALA A 102 3.35 -35.39 11.46
CA ALA A 102 4.06 -34.33 12.18
C ALA A 102 4.27 -33.15 11.21
N GLU A 103 3.38 -32.16 11.29
CA GLU A 103 3.37 -30.97 10.43
C GLU A 103 3.97 -29.78 11.18
N LEU A 104 5.15 -29.34 10.77
CA LEU A 104 5.78 -28.10 11.22
C LEU A 104 5.26 -26.94 10.41
N GLU A 105 4.71 -25.94 11.08
CA GLU A 105 4.29 -24.66 10.52
C GLU A 105 5.29 -23.58 10.93
N ILE A 106 5.90 -22.90 9.94
CA ILE A 106 6.79 -21.76 10.15
C ILE A 106 6.14 -20.54 9.51
N SER A 107 5.75 -19.58 10.35
CA SER A 107 5.18 -18.30 9.96
C SER A 107 6.26 -17.23 9.75
N ASN A 108 5.91 -16.14 9.06
CA ASN A 108 6.80 -15.01 8.74
C ASN A 108 8.16 -15.49 8.24
N VAL A 109 8.14 -16.29 7.17
CA VAL A 109 9.32 -16.95 6.61
C VAL A 109 10.32 -15.90 6.12
N LYS A 110 11.60 -16.09 6.50
CA LYS A 110 12.72 -15.22 6.14
C LYS A 110 13.57 -15.89 5.06
N ILE A 111 14.35 -15.11 4.31
CA ILE A 111 15.28 -15.65 3.31
C ILE A 111 16.28 -16.63 3.95
N SER A 112 16.74 -16.31 5.16
CA SER A 112 17.63 -17.12 5.98
C SER A 112 17.08 -18.48 6.40
N ASP A 113 15.77 -18.71 6.28
CA ASP A 113 15.15 -19.99 6.61
C ASP A 113 15.42 -21.06 5.55
N SER A 114 15.83 -20.66 4.35
CA SER A 114 16.22 -21.59 3.29
C SER A 114 17.28 -22.57 3.80
N GLY A 115 17.16 -23.84 3.46
CA GLY A 115 18.09 -24.87 3.92
C GLY A 115 17.46 -26.25 4.06
N SER A 116 18.23 -27.19 4.63
CA SER A 116 17.77 -28.56 4.90
C SER A 116 17.15 -28.64 6.29
N TYR A 117 15.99 -29.30 6.37
CA TYR A 117 15.26 -29.57 7.60
C TYR A 117 15.12 -31.07 7.79
N ARG A 118 15.31 -31.55 9.02
CA ARG A 118 15.18 -32.94 9.41
C ARG A 118 13.99 -33.12 10.32
N CYS A 119 13.09 -34.02 9.95
CA CYS A 119 12.09 -34.56 10.87
C CYS A 119 12.57 -35.91 11.42
N LEU A 120 12.74 -35.99 12.73
CA LEU A 120 13.07 -37.20 13.47
C LEU A 120 11.92 -37.55 14.41
N ILE A 121 11.45 -38.80 14.34
CA ILE A 121 10.36 -39.28 15.20
C ILE A 121 10.85 -40.51 15.97
N LYS A 122 10.55 -40.54 17.27
CA LYS A 122 10.81 -41.69 18.15
C LYS A 122 9.51 -42.14 18.80
N MET A 123 9.08 -43.37 18.50
CA MET A 123 7.86 -44.00 19.02
C MET A 123 7.97 -45.53 18.99
N GLY A 124 8.70 -46.12 19.94
CA GLY A 124 9.00 -47.57 19.94
C GLY A 124 9.98 -48.05 18.85
N GLY A 125 10.24 -47.19 17.86
CA GLY A 125 11.37 -47.20 16.94
C GLY A 125 11.80 -45.75 16.65
N ALA A 126 12.83 -45.56 15.84
CA ALA A 126 13.29 -44.23 15.46
C ALA A 126 13.73 -44.21 14.00
N ASP A 127 13.27 -43.21 13.26
CA ASP A 127 13.74 -42.91 11.91
C ASP A 127 13.63 -41.41 11.66
N TYR A 128 14.37 -40.92 10.66
CA TYR A 128 14.33 -39.54 10.23
C TYR A 128 14.34 -39.43 8.71
N LYS A 129 13.81 -38.32 8.22
CA LYS A 129 13.97 -37.88 6.83
C LYS A 129 14.21 -36.38 6.77
N GLN A 130 14.79 -35.96 5.64
CA GLN A 130 15.11 -34.57 5.39
C GLN A 130 14.36 -34.04 4.18
N ALA A 131 14.10 -32.74 4.18
CA ALA A 131 13.63 -32.00 3.02
C ALA A 131 14.27 -30.62 2.97
N THR A 132 14.29 -30.03 1.79
CA THR A 132 14.81 -28.68 1.57
C THR A 132 13.67 -27.67 1.57
N LEU A 133 13.85 -26.56 2.28
CA LEU A 133 13.05 -25.35 2.14
C LEU A 133 13.81 -24.36 1.25
N SER A 134 13.14 -23.87 0.21
CA SER A 134 13.63 -22.78 -0.64
C SER A 134 12.68 -21.60 -0.52
N VAL A 135 13.23 -20.45 -0.09
CA VAL A 135 12.47 -19.22 0.09
C VAL A 135 12.77 -18.27 -1.07
N LYS A 136 11.72 -17.71 -1.68
CA LYS A 136 11.80 -16.68 -2.72
C LYS A 136 11.07 -15.42 -2.26
N ALA A 137 11.41 -14.28 -2.85
CA ALA A 137 10.64 -13.05 -2.71
C ALA A 137 10.45 -12.43 -4.09
N PRO A 138 9.22 -12.42 -4.65
CA PRO A 138 8.98 -11.91 -5.98
C PRO A 138 9.23 -10.40 -6.04
N TYR A 139 9.85 -9.93 -7.13
CA TYR A 139 10.09 -8.51 -7.33
C TYR A 139 8.80 -7.78 -7.70
N ARG A 140 8.36 -6.88 -6.83
CA ARG A 140 7.25 -5.97 -7.11
C ARG A 140 7.81 -4.63 -7.53
N ILE A 141 7.82 -4.39 -8.84
CA ILE A 141 8.45 -3.19 -9.41
C ILE A 141 7.56 -1.99 -9.17
N LYS A 142 8.12 -0.95 -8.56
CA LYS A 142 7.54 0.38 -8.43
C LYS A 142 8.22 1.31 -9.41
N THR A 143 7.42 2.08 -10.14
CA THR A 143 7.93 3.00 -11.16
C THR A 143 7.50 4.41 -10.87
N HIS A 144 8.40 5.38 -11.05
CA HIS A 144 8.07 6.80 -10.89
C HIS A 144 8.72 7.62 -12.00
N VAL A 145 8.02 8.66 -12.44
CA VAL A 145 8.46 9.58 -13.51
C VAL A 145 8.60 10.97 -12.90
N LYS A 146 9.78 11.56 -13.07
CA LYS A 146 10.09 12.91 -12.61
C LYS A 146 10.57 13.75 -13.80
N GLU A 147 9.86 14.82 -14.11
CA GLU A 147 10.29 15.76 -15.14
C GLU A 147 11.53 16.56 -14.67
N LEU A 148 12.53 16.64 -15.53
CA LEU A 148 13.74 17.42 -15.34
C LEU A 148 13.64 18.67 -16.23
N HIS A 149 13.20 19.77 -15.65
CA HIS A 149 13.19 21.06 -16.33
C HIS A 149 14.62 21.61 -16.40
N LYS A 150 15.32 21.34 -17.51
CA LYS A 150 16.68 21.85 -17.72
C LYS A 150 16.75 23.13 -18.55
N ASN A 151 15.84 23.37 -19.50
CA ASN A 151 15.67 24.63 -20.27
C ASN A 151 14.40 24.58 -21.15
N ALA A 152 13.97 25.71 -21.73
CA ALA A 152 12.75 25.84 -22.55
C ALA A 152 12.70 24.94 -23.81
N ASP A 153 13.85 24.53 -24.37
CA ASP A 153 13.94 23.73 -25.61
C ASP A 153 14.17 22.22 -25.38
N HIS A 154 14.63 21.81 -24.20
CA HIS A 154 14.93 20.40 -23.89
C HIS A 154 14.33 20.02 -22.53
N LYS A 155 13.15 19.39 -22.61
CA LYS A 155 12.51 18.74 -21.47
C LYS A 155 13.02 17.30 -21.39
N ASP A 156 13.74 16.99 -20.33
CA ASP A 156 14.15 15.61 -20.01
C ASP A 156 13.21 15.05 -18.94
N ALA A 157 13.10 13.73 -18.87
CA ALA A 157 12.39 13.02 -17.81
C ALA A 157 13.32 11.95 -17.21
N GLU A 158 13.33 11.87 -15.89
CA GLU A 158 13.95 10.80 -15.13
C GLU A 158 12.90 9.72 -14.83
N LEU A 159 13.16 8.53 -15.33
CA LEU A 159 12.37 7.33 -15.12
C LEU A 159 13.06 6.51 -14.05
N SER A 160 12.33 6.18 -13.00
CA SER A 160 12.86 5.38 -11.88
C SER A 160 12.12 4.05 -11.79
N CYS A 161 12.89 3.01 -11.50
CA CYS A 161 12.43 1.64 -11.28
C CYS A 161 13.05 1.14 -9.98
N GLU A 162 12.20 0.86 -8.99
CA GLU A 162 12.60 0.43 -7.66
C GLU A 162 11.89 -0.86 -7.28
N SER A 163 12.63 -1.84 -6.75
CA SER A 163 12.04 -3.10 -6.33
C SER A 163 12.88 -3.81 -5.28
N GLU A 164 12.24 -4.66 -4.49
CA GLU A 164 12.90 -5.54 -3.53
C GLU A 164 12.45 -6.98 -3.78
N GLY A 165 13.40 -7.92 -3.71
CA GLY A 165 13.13 -9.32 -3.97
C GLY A 165 14.36 -10.21 -3.76
N TYR A 166 14.17 -11.50 -4.00
CA TYR A 166 15.19 -12.53 -3.89
C TYR A 166 14.78 -13.72 -4.79
N PRO A 167 15.67 -14.27 -5.64
CA PRO A 167 17.14 -14.16 -5.66
C PRO A 167 17.66 -12.96 -6.48
N PRO A 168 18.99 -12.70 -6.54
CA PRO A 168 19.55 -11.59 -7.33
C PRO A 168 19.11 -11.59 -8.80
N VAL A 169 18.93 -10.40 -9.38
CA VAL A 169 18.48 -10.19 -10.78
C VAL A 169 19.27 -9.09 -11.47
N GLN A 170 19.29 -9.15 -12.80
CA GLN A 170 19.82 -8.10 -13.67
C GLN A 170 18.72 -7.08 -14.01
N VAL A 171 19.09 -5.82 -14.16
CA VAL A 171 18.15 -4.75 -14.57
C VAL A 171 18.38 -4.41 -16.03
N LEU A 172 17.32 -4.47 -16.82
CA LEU A 172 17.31 -4.16 -18.24
C LEU A 172 16.27 -3.07 -18.51
N TRP A 173 16.61 -2.14 -19.39
CA TRP A 173 15.69 -1.11 -19.87
C TRP A 173 15.48 -1.25 -21.36
N ARG A 174 14.22 -1.22 -21.78
CA ARG A 174 13.84 -1.16 -23.20
C ARG A 174 12.83 -0.05 -23.46
N ASP A 175 12.80 0.44 -24.68
CA ASP A 175 11.74 1.34 -25.14
C ASP A 175 10.62 0.58 -25.87
N GLY A 176 9.60 1.29 -26.37
CA GLY A 176 8.45 0.69 -27.04
C GLY A 176 8.77 0.07 -28.40
N ASN A 177 9.97 0.34 -28.94
CA ASN A 177 10.49 -0.27 -30.16
C ASN A 177 11.46 -1.42 -29.85
N ASP A 178 11.52 -1.88 -28.60
CA ASP A 178 12.41 -2.92 -28.10
C ASP A 178 13.91 -2.57 -28.18
N GLN A 179 14.26 -1.27 -28.26
CA GLN A 179 15.65 -0.82 -28.22
C GLN A 179 16.20 -0.95 -26.80
N ASP A 180 17.37 -1.58 -26.66
CA ASP A 180 18.08 -1.69 -25.38
C ASP A 180 18.67 -0.34 -24.95
N LEU A 181 18.21 0.15 -23.80
CA LEU A 181 18.64 1.39 -23.15
C LEU A 181 19.41 1.12 -21.85
N SER A 182 19.68 -0.14 -21.50
CA SER A 182 20.28 -0.53 -20.22
C SER A 182 21.62 0.13 -19.96
N LYS A 183 22.44 0.35 -21.01
CA LYS A 183 23.74 1.05 -20.91
C LYS A 183 23.64 2.53 -20.58
N LYS A 184 22.49 3.17 -20.82
CA LYS A 184 22.22 4.58 -20.49
C LYS A 184 21.63 4.73 -19.09
N ALA A 185 21.18 3.64 -18.48
CA ALA A 185 20.60 3.64 -17.14
C ALA A 185 21.71 3.59 -16.07
N SER A 186 21.40 4.17 -14.91
CA SER A 186 22.21 4.08 -13.70
C SER A 186 21.50 3.16 -12.71
N SER A 187 21.95 1.90 -12.63
CA SER A 187 21.39 0.88 -11.74
C SER A 187 22.27 0.70 -10.50
N LYS A 188 21.63 0.67 -9.33
CA LYS A 188 22.25 0.40 -8.03
C LYS A 188 21.57 -0.80 -7.38
N HIS A 189 22.39 -1.62 -6.73
CA HIS A 189 21.96 -2.78 -5.95
C HIS A 189 22.44 -2.62 -4.51
N SER A 190 21.57 -2.94 -3.56
CA SER A 190 21.90 -3.04 -2.15
C SER A 190 21.17 -4.24 -1.54
N VAL A 191 21.54 -4.60 -0.31
CA VAL A 191 20.92 -5.70 0.43
C VAL A 191 20.26 -5.12 1.67
N THR A 192 18.99 -5.46 1.91
CA THR A 192 18.23 -5.03 3.09
C THR A 192 18.61 -5.86 4.32
N ALA A 193 18.17 -5.41 5.50
CA ALA A 193 18.36 -6.17 6.75
C ALA A 193 17.73 -7.57 6.70
N ASP A 194 16.65 -7.73 5.91
CA ASP A 194 15.96 -9.01 5.70
C ASP A 194 16.60 -9.88 4.60
N GLN A 195 17.79 -9.51 4.12
CA GLN A 195 18.55 -10.19 3.06
C GLN A 195 17.84 -10.19 1.69
N LEU A 196 16.97 -9.22 1.45
CA LEU A 196 16.40 -8.97 0.13
C LEU A 196 17.34 -8.09 -0.69
N PHE A 197 17.38 -8.30 -2.00
CA PHE A 197 18.06 -7.40 -2.92
C PHE A 197 17.15 -6.22 -3.24
N HIS A 198 17.58 -5.05 -2.83
CA HIS A 198 16.97 -3.78 -3.19
C HIS A 198 17.62 -3.24 -4.46
N ILE A 199 16.78 -2.84 -5.40
CA ILE A 199 17.16 -2.39 -6.73
C ILE A 199 16.61 -1.00 -6.91
N SER A 200 17.48 -0.09 -7.36
CA SER A 200 17.12 1.26 -7.75
C SER A 200 17.80 1.59 -9.07
N SER A 201 17.02 1.79 -10.12
CA SER A 201 17.53 2.10 -11.45
C SER A 201 16.89 3.37 -12.00
N LEU A 202 17.73 4.25 -12.54
CA LEU A 202 17.34 5.55 -13.09
C LEU A 202 17.72 5.63 -14.57
N LEU A 203 16.78 6.05 -15.42
CA LEU A 203 16.98 6.26 -16.84
C LEU A 203 16.51 7.67 -17.22
N ILE A 204 17.38 8.47 -17.85
CA ILE A 204 17.02 9.80 -18.33
C ILE A 204 16.70 9.72 -19.83
N VAL A 205 15.54 10.24 -20.20
CA VAL A 205 15.03 10.24 -21.59
C VAL A 205 14.46 11.61 -21.95
N ASN A 206 14.19 11.82 -23.24
CA ASN A 206 13.52 13.02 -23.72
C ASN A 206 12.01 12.98 -23.37
N ALA A 207 11.53 13.99 -22.63
CA ALA A 207 10.15 14.06 -22.13
C ALA A 207 9.12 14.27 -23.24
N SER A 208 9.53 14.84 -24.38
CA SER A 208 8.65 15.07 -25.53
C SER A 208 8.39 13.80 -26.36
N SER A 209 9.07 12.69 -26.05
CA SER A 209 8.86 11.43 -26.75
C SER A 209 7.59 10.73 -26.25
N ASN A 210 6.63 10.48 -27.15
CA ASN A 210 5.48 9.63 -26.86
C ASN A 210 5.86 8.14 -26.97
N ASN A 211 6.77 7.71 -26.09
CA ASN A 211 7.27 6.35 -26.04
C ASN A 211 6.82 5.65 -24.74
N THR A 212 6.82 4.32 -24.76
CA THR A 212 6.65 3.49 -23.56
C THR A 212 8.00 2.92 -23.19
N TYR A 213 8.32 2.90 -21.91
CA TYR A 213 9.56 2.34 -21.41
C TYR A 213 9.26 1.13 -20.54
N HIS A 214 10.11 0.13 -20.62
CA HIS A 214 9.99 -1.13 -19.91
C HIS A 214 11.22 -1.29 -19.01
N CYS A 215 11.00 -1.35 -17.71
CA CYS A 215 11.99 -1.83 -16.75
C CYS A 215 11.77 -3.33 -16.59
N ILE A 216 12.81 -4.12 -16.84
CA ILE A 216 12.77 -5.57 -16.85
C ILE A 216 13.82 -6.07 -15.84
N LEU A 217 13.38 -6.85 -14.86
CA LEU A 217 14.25 -7.56 -13.94
C LEU A 217 14.33 -9.02 -14.37
N TRP A 218 15.54 -9.49 -14.65
CA TRP A 218 15.79 -10.83 -15.19
C TRP A 218 16.61 -11.67 -14.23
N ASN A 219 16.08 -12.85 -13.88
CA ASN A 219 16.82 -13.87 -13.15
C ASN A 219 17.31 -14.95 -14.13
N GLU A 220 18.60 -14.93 -14.46
CA GLU A 220 19.19 -15.89 -15.40
C GLU A 220 19.14 -17.33 -14.89
N THR A 221 19.41 -17.54 -13.59
CA THR A 221 19.47 -18.87 -13.00
C THR A 221 18.12 -19.58 -12.95
N MET A 222 17.04 -18.82 -12.78
CA MET A 222 15.68 -19.37 -12.65
C MET A 222 14.82 -19.16 -13.89
N GLU A 223 15.36 -18.50 -14.91
CA GLU A 223 14.64 -18.12 -16.13
C GLU A 223 13.34 -17.32 -15.85
N GLU A 224 13.34 -16.49 -14.80
CA GLU A 224 12.18 -15.69 -14.38
C GLU A 224 12.34 -14.22 -14.78
N THR A 225 11.27 -13.62 -15.31
CA THR A 225 11.22 -12.19 -15.69
C THR A 225 10.14 -11.44 -14.91
N TYR A 226 10.48 -10.26 -14.42
CA TYR A 226 9.54 -9.30 -13.86
C TYR A 226 9.61 -8.02 -14.71
N ASN A 227 8.49 -7.48 -15.15
CA ASN A 227 8.48 -6.28 -15.98
C ASN A 227 7.50 -5.23 -15.44
N ALA A 228 7.82 -3.97 -15.71
CA ALA A 228 6.92 -2.85 -15.50
C ALA A 228 7.03 -1.87 -16.65
N SER A 229 5.89 -1.33 -17.07
CA SER A 229 5.80 -0.39 -18.19
C SER A 229 5.43 0.99 -17.67
N LEU A 230 6.06 2.02 -18.21
CA LEU A 230 5.85 3.40 -17.82
C LEU A 230 5.84 4.32 -19.04
N ARG A 231 4.94 5.30 -18.99
CA ARG A 231 4.80 6.36 -20.01
C ARG A 231 4.97 7.70 -19.32
N ILE A 232 5.57 8.64 -20.03
CA ILE A 232 5.71 10.01 -19.55
C ILE A 232 4.33 10.67 -19.68
N PRO A 233 3.74 11.17 -18.59
CA PRO A 233 2.48 11.89 -18.66
C PRO A 233 2.61 13.11 -19.56
N ALA A 234 1.65 13.35 -20.46
CA ALA A 234 1.55 14.61 -21.17
C ALA A 234 1.03 15.67 -20.19
N ASP A 235 1.94 16.51 -19.69
CA ASP A 235 1.73 17.55 -18.69
C ASP A 235 0.97 17.07 -17.44
N ILE A 236 1.70 16.75 -16.37
CA ILE A 236 1.14 16.91 -15.03
C ILE A 236 0.86 18.40 -14.89
N LYS A 237 -0.38 18.81 -15.17
CA LYS A 237 -0.84 20.18 -14.93
C LYS A 237 -0.33 20.57 -13.56
N THR A 238 0.55 21.56 -13.53
CA THR A 238 0.87 22.27 -12.30
C THR A 238 -0.47 22.53 -11.64
N VAL A 239 -0.64 22.04 -10.42
CA VAL A 239 -1.66 22.62 -9.55
C VAL A 239 -1.20 24.06 -9.43
N ASP A 240 -1.75 24.91 -10.27
CA ASP A 240 -1.44 26.32 -10.25
C ASP A 240 -1.66 26.74 -8.78
N PRO A 241 -0.68 27.41 -8.14
CA PRO A 241 -0.94 28.02 -6.83
C PRO A 241 -2.22 28.81 -6.99
N PRO A 242 -3.17 28.78 -6.03
CA PRO A 242 -4.47 29.43 -6.20
C PRO A 242 -4.18 30.83 -6.70
N THR A 243 -4.49 31.07 -7.97
CA THR A 243 -4.47 32.41 -8.52
C THR A 243 -5.39 33.15 -7.57
N ALA A 244 -4.84 34.16 -6.91
CA ALA A 244 -5.65 35.14 -6.22
C ALA A 244 -6.44 35.81 -7.34
N ASP A 245 -7.54 35.17 -7.72
CA ASP A 245 -8.39 35.56 -8.82
C ASP A 245 -8.77 36.99 -8.53
N GLY A 246 -8.30 37.86 -9.42
CA GLY A 246 -8.55 39.27 -9.37
C GLY A 246 -10.04 39.47 -9.13
N LEU A 247 -10.34 40.22 -8.07
CA LEU A 247 -11.65 40.74 -7.77
C LEU A 247 -12.33 41.09 -9.09
N SER A 248 -13.32 40.28 -9.48
CA SER A 248 -13.90 40.29 -10.82
C SER A 248 -14.07 41.73 -11.31
N SER A 249 -13.66 42.03 -12.55
CA SER A 249 -13.81 43.37 -13.14
C SER A 249 -15.22 43.94 -12.89
N ASN A 250 -16.22 43.07 -12.84
CA ASN A 250 -17.61 43.36 -12.52
C ASN A 250 -17.83 43.91 -11.10
N ALA A 251 -17.09 43.44 -10.08
CA ALA A 251 -17.14 43.95 -8.72
C ALA A 251 -16.51 45.34 -8.58
N TYR A 252 -15.44 45.62 -9.34
CA TYR A 252 -14.84 46.96 -9.41
C TYR A 252 -15.81 47.97 -10.03
N TRP A 253 -16.42 47.62 -11.18
CA TRP A 253 -17.43 48.48 -11.82
C TRP A 253 -18.68 48.66 -10.95
N ALA A 254 -19.12 47.63 -10.24
CA ALA A 254 -20.23 47.74 -9.29
C ALA A 254 -19.93 48.72 -8.14
N ALA A 255 -18.72 48.66 -7.57
CA ALA A 255 -18.30 49.59 -6.51
C ALA A 255 -18.26 51.05 -6.99
N VAL A 256 -17.76 51.29 -8.22
CA VAL A 256 -17.74 52.63 -8.82
C VAL A 256 -19.16 53.18 -9.01
N VAL A 257 -20.10 52.36 -9.49
CA VAL A 257 -21.50 52.77 -9.67
C VAL A 257 -22.16 53.10 -8.33
N ILE A 258 -21.90 52.32 -7.27
CA ILE A 258 -22.43 52.59 -5.93
C ILE A 258 -21.91 53.93 -5.40
N VAL A 259 -20.62 54.23 -5.57
CA VAL A 259 -20.03 55.50 -5.14
C VAL A 259 -20.61 56.69 -5.92
N LEU A 260 -20.84 56.54 -7.22
CA LEU A 260 -21.48 57.60 -8.02
C LEU A 260 -22.93 57.85 -7.57
N MET A 261 -23.67 56.79 -7.24
CA MET A 261 -25.04 56.91 -6.73
C MET A 261 -25.11 57.56 -5.35
N THR A 262 -24.15 57.30 -4.45
CA THR A 262 -24.09 57.99 -3.14
C THR A 262 -23.76 59.47 -3.29
N ILE A 263 -22.90 59.85 -4.24
CA ILE A 263 -22.60 61.27 -4.53
C ILE A 263 -23.84 61.99 -5.07
N VAL A 264 -24.56 61.37 -6.01
CA VAL A 264 -25.78 61.97 -6.59
C VAL A 264 -26.85 62.14 -5.52
N THR A 265 -27.10 61.12 -4.69
CA THR A 265 -28.09 61.20 -3.62
C THR A 265 -27.72 62.22 -2.55
N ALA A 266 -26.45 62.30 -2.14
CA ALA A 266 -25.97 63.35 -1.25
C ALA A 266 -26.16 64.75 -1.87
N GLY A 267 -25.87 64.91 -3.17
CA GLY A 267 -26.10 66.15 -3.91
C GLY A 267 -27.57 66.57 -3.91
N VAL A 268 -28.50 65.63 -4.17
CA VAL A 268 -29.95 65.88 -4.12
C VAL A 268 -30.40 66.25 -2.71
N ILE A 269 -29.90 65.57 -1.67
CA ILE A 269 -30.21 65.89 -0.27
C ILE A 269 -29.73 67.30 0.09
N ILE A 270 -28.51 67.67 -0.32
CA ILE A 270 -27.97 69.02 -0.10
C ILE A 270 -28.80 70.07 -0.85
N LEU A 271 -29.24 69.79 -2.08
CA LEU A 271 -30.12 70.69 -2.84
C LEU A 271 -31.50 70.82 -2.18
N MET A 272 -32.05 69.73 -1.67
CA MET A 272 -33.31 69.72 -0.92
C MET A 272 -33.18 70.50 0.39
N TRP A 273 -32.06 70.37 1.10
CA TRP A 273 -31.76 71.17 2.29
C TRP A 273 -31.60 72.65 1.96
N LYS A 274 -30.88 73.00 0.88
CA LYS A 274 -30.78 74.39 0.40
C LYS A 274 -32.13 74.97 0.01
N LYS A 275 -33.00 74.20 -0.66
CA LYS A 275 -34.39 74.61 -0.97
C LYS A 275 -35.23 74.78 0.29
N LYS A 276 -35.11 73.87 1.27
CA LYS A 276 -35.82 73.95 2.56
C LYS A 276 -35.40 75.19 3.37
N ILE A 277 -34.11 75.54 3.37
CA ILE A 277 -33.59 76.75 4.02
C ILE A 277 -34.11 78.01 3.30
N LYS A 278 -34.08 78.05 1.96
CA LYS A 278 -34.66 79.17 1.19
C LYS A 278 -36.17 79.31 1.40
N CYS A 279 -36.91 78.20 1.49
CA CYS A 279 -38.36 78.21 1.73
C CYS A 279 -38.70 78.62 3.17
N SER A 280 -37.88 78.24 4.15
CA SER A 280 -37.96 78.69 5.54
C SER A 280 -37.79 80.22 5.66
N GLN A 281 -36.79 80.78 4.99
CA GLN A 281 -36.52 82.23 4.94
C GLN A 281 -37.67 83.00 4.26
N LEU A 282 -38.24 82.46 3.16
CA LEU A 282 -39.39 83.06 2.47
C LEU A 282 -40.67 83.01 3.33
N ARG A 283 -40.90 81.91 4.06
CA ARG A 283 -42.03 81.75 4.98
C ARG A 283 -41.89 82.59 6.26
N ALA A 284 -40.66 82.98 6.63
CA ALA A 284 -40.40 83.96 7.68
C ALA A 284 -40.66 85.41 7.20
N MET A 285 -40.35 85.73 5.93
CA MET A 285 -40.60 87.04 5.33
C MET A 285 -42.07 87.32 4.98
N LEU A 286 -42.86 86.31 4.61
CA LEU A 286 -44.31 86.45 4.34
C LEU A 286 -45.20 86.40 5.59
N ARG A 287 -44.62 86.16 6.77
CA ARG A 287 -45.36 86.04 8.04
C ARG A 287 -46.12 87.31 8.46
N PRO A 288 -45.64 88.55 8.21
CA PRO A 288 -46.42 89.75 8.48
C PRO A 288 -47.62 89.91 7.53
N TYR A 289 -47.45 89.59 6.24
CA TYR A 289 -48.51 89.74 5.22
C TYR A 289 -49.64 88.71 5.32
N LEU A 290 -49.37 87.50 5.83
CA LEU A 290 -50.40 86.47 6.04
C LEU A 290 -51.25 86.71 7.29
N ASN A 291 -50.76 87.48 8.26
CA ASN A 291 -51.54 87.82 9.46
C ASN A 291 -52.56 88.95 9.17
N GLU A 292 -52.31 89.77 8.15
CA GLU A 292 -53.18 90.88 7.74
C GLU A 292 -54.30 90.43 6.77
N ALA A 293 -54.18 89.25 6.16
CA ALA A 293 -55.24 88.63 5.36
C ALA A 293 -56.32 87.91 6.22
N ASN A 294 -56.07 87.69 7.52
CA ASN A 294 -56.96 86.95 8.42
C ASN A 294 -57.86 87.83 9.30
N GLU A 295 -57.80 89.17 9.20
CA GLU A 295 -58.73 90.07 9.89
C GLU A 295 -59.89 90.58 9.01
N VAL A 296 -59.93 90.25 7.71
CA VAL A 296 -60.91 90.82 6.76
C VAL A 296 -62.03 89.85 6.34
N HIS A 297 -62.05 88.60 6.81
CA HIS A 297 -63.19 87.71 6.56
C HIS A 297 -63.61 86.93 7.83
N ILE A 298 -64.36 87.62 8.68
CA ILE A 298 -65.34 87.03 9.59
C ILE A 298 -66.71 87.63 9.25
N ASN A 299 -67.70 86.75 9.06
CA ASN A 299 -69.14 86.96 8.91
C ASN A 299 -69.73 87.17 7.51
N GLU A 300 -70.26 86.07 6.97
CA GLU A 300 -71.52 85.85 6.20
C GLU A 300 -71.34 84.40 5.66
N ASP A 301 -72.13 83.36 5.93
CA ASP A 301 -73.55 83.23 6.28
C ASP A 301 -73.81 81.83 6.86
N ASP A 302 -74.57 81.75 7.98
CA ASP A 302 -75.58 80.72 8.30
C ASP A 302 -76.17 81.15 9.68
N VAL A 303 -77.46 81.42 9.92
CA VAL A 303 -78.63 80.54 9.82
C VAL A 303 -79.86 81.40 10.19
N MET A 304 -81.00 81.24 9.52
CA MET A 304 -82.33 81.10 10.14
C MET A 304 -83.24 80.50 9.05
N GLY A 305 -83.42 79.18 9.01
CA GLY A 305 -84.42 78.48 9.82
C GLY A 305 -85.62 78.16 8.92
N LYS A 306 -86.39 77.09 9.02
CA LYS A 306 -86.64 76.04 10.00
C LYS A 306 -87.53 75.01 9.26
N LEU A 307 -87.64 73.79 9.81
CA LEU A 307 -88.87 72.98 9.93
C LEU A 307 -88.44 71.66 10.61
N ASN A 308 -88.96 71.18 11.75
CA ASN A 308 -89.94 71.66 12.72
C ASN A 308 -89.86 70.70 13.94
N HIS A 309 -89.50 71.17 15.13
CA HIS A 309 -90.40 71.36 16.28
C HIS A 309 -89.70 72.18 17.37
#